data_AF-A4NYW7-F1
#
_entry.id   AF-A4NYW7-F1
#
_cell.length_a   1.000
_cell.length_b   1.000
_cell.length_c   1.000
_cell.angle_alpha   90.00
_cell.angle_beta   90.00
_cell.angle_gamma   90.00
#
_symmetry.space_group_name_H-M   'P 1'
#
loop_
_entity.id
_entity.type
_entity.pdbx_description
1 polymer ?
#
loop_
_entity_poly.entity_id
_entity_poly.type
_entity_poly.pdbx_seq_one_letter_code
_entity_poly.pdbx_strand_id
1 'polypeptide(L)'
;MLCVNVELQERRYPILIGSGLLQDERSYPIKRGDRVMIVTNPTVAQFYLDTVIYALEKRGCVVDHVLLPDGEKYKTLESLNLIFTALLQGNHGRDTTIIALGGGVIGDVAGFAAASYQRGVRLIQIPTTLLSQVDSSVGGKTAVNHELGKI
;
A
#
# COMPACT_ATOMS: atom_id res chain seq x y z
N MET A 1 -8.66 -18.16 -8.99
CA MET A 1 -7.55 -17.45 -8.34
C MET A 1 -6.25 -18.00 -8.90
N LEU A 2 -5.43 -17.14 -9.47
CA LEU A 2 -4.07 -17.44 -9.92
C LEU A 2 -3.09 -16.88 -8.88
N CYS A 3 -1.95 -17.54 -8.73
CA CYS A 3 -0.86 -17.09 -7.85
C CYS A 3 0.44 -17.12 -8.63
N VAL A 4 1.14 -16.00 -8.69
CA VAL A 4 2.48 -15.88 -9.29
C VAL A 4 3.46 -15.63 -8.16
N ASN A 5 4.45 -16.52 -8.00
CA ASN A 5 5.52 -16.30 -7.02
C ASN A 5 6.65 -15.52 -7.69
N VAL A 6 6.96 -14.34 -7.16
CA VAL A 6 8.10 -13.55 -7.62
C VAL A 6 9.28 -13.84 -6.69
N GLU A 7 10.40 -14.24 -7.29
CA GLU A 7 11.66 -14.53 -6.60
C GLU A 7 12.71 -13.51 -7.04
N LEU A 8 13.11 -12.63 -6.12
CA LEU A 8 14.12 -11.58 -6.32
C LEU A 8 15.25 -11.80 -5.31
N GLN A 9 16.22 -12.64 -5.69
CA GLN A 9 17.34 -13.03 -4.82
C GLN A 9 16.82 -13.57 -3.47
N GLU A 10 17.07 -12.85 -2.37
CA GLU A 10 16.65 -13.25 -1.02
C GLU A 10 15.18 -12.91 -0.71
N ARG A 11 14.49 -12.15 -1.57
CA ARG A 11 13.10 -11.72 -1.36
C ARG A 11 12.15 -12.54 -2.20
N ARG A 12 11.12 -13.08 -1.57
CA ARG A 12 10.03 -13.80 -2.24
C ARG A 12 8.69 -13.25 -1.80
N TYR A 13 7.79 -13.02 -2.76
CA TYR A 13 6.42 -12.61 -2.47
C TYR A 13 5.43 -13.19 -3.50
N PRO A 14 4.20 -13.52 -3.07
CA PRO A 14 3.14 -13.93 -3.97
C PRO A 14 2.40 -12.73 -4.57
N ILE A 15 1.98 -12.85 -5.83
CA ILE A 15 0.99 -12.00 -6.48
C ILE A 15 -0.28 -12.84 -6.64
N LEU A 16 -1.35 -12.45 -5.95
CA LEU A 16 -2.65 -13.10 -6.04
C LEU A 16 -3.53 -12.36 -7.06
N ILE A 17 -4.04 -13.09 -8.05
CA ILE A 17 -4.86 -12.53 -9.13
C ILE A 17 -6.20 -13.28 -9.18
N GLY A 18 -7.30 -12.56 -9.06
CA GLY A 18 -8.63 -13.16 -9.08
C GLY A 18 -9.73 -12.19 -8.70
N SER A 19 -10.96 -12.62 -8.91
CA SER A 19 -12.16 -11.86 -8.54
C SER A 19 -12.46 -12.02 -7.05
N GLY A 20 -12.97 -10.96 -6.42
CA GLY A 20 -13.42 -10.99 -5.02
C GLY A 20 -12.32 -11.00 -3.96
N LEU A 21 -11.04 -10.89 -4.34
CA LEU A 21 -9.92 -11.03 -3.41
C LEU A 21 -9.90 -9.99 -2.28
N LEU A 22 -10.42 -8.78 -2.52
CA LEU A 22 -10.46 -7.71 -1.50
C LEU A 22 -11.34 -8.07 -0.30
N GLN A 23 -12.42 -8.83 -0.54
CA GLN A 23 -13.38 -9.25 0.49
C GLN A 23 -12.90 -10.47 1.27
N ASP A 24 -11.99 -11.26 0.68
CA ASP A 24 -11.47 -12.47 1.33
C ASP A 24 -10.37 -12.09 2.30
N GLU A 25 -10.66 -12.14 3.60
CA GLU A 25 -9.68 -11.87 4.64
C GLU A 25 -8.42 -12.76 4.54
N ARG A 26 -8.50 -13.93 3.87
CA ARG A 26 -7.40 -14.88 3.67
C ARG A 26 -6.35 -14.38 2.68
N SER A 27 -6.73 -13.46 1.79
CA SER A 27 -5.84 -12.87 0.78
C SER A 27 -4.73 -12.01 1.39
N TYR A 28 -4.90 -11.54 2.62
CA TYR A 28 -3.95 -10.65 3.30
C TYR A 28 -2.98 -11.46 4.19
N PRO A 29 -1.66 -11.35 3.99
CA PRO A 29 -0.64 -12.04 4.80
C PRO A 29 -0.39 -11.36 6.16
N ILE A 30 -1.45 -11.09 6.90
CA ILE A 30 -1.45 -10.38 8.20
C ILE A 30 -2.02 -11.26 9.32
N LYS A 31 -1.74 -10.90 10.57
CA LYS A 31 -2.21 -11.63 11.76
C LYS A 31 -3.13 -10.76 12.61
N ARG A 32 -3.96 -11.42 13.43
CA ARG A 32 -4.79 -10.73 14.42
C ARG A 32 -3.90 -9.88 15.34
N GLY A 33 -4.30 -8.64 15.59
CA GLY A 33 -3.55 -7.66 16.37
C GLY A 33 -2.54 -6.84 15.57
N ASP A 34 -2.25 -7.19 14.31
CA ASP A 34 -1.39 -6.36 13.45
C ASP A 34 -2.02 -4.97 13.27
N ARG A 35 -1.18 -3.92 13.33
CA ARG A 35 -1.55 -2.56 12.93
C ARG A 35 -1.30 -2.38 11.44
N VAL A 36 -2.29 -1.79 10.76
CA VAL A 36 -2.29 -1.60 9.32
C VAL A 36 -2.60 -0.14 9.00
N MET A 37 -1.78 0.48 8.15
CA MET A 37 -2.03 1.80 7.57
C MET A 37 -2.39 1.65 6.10
N ILE A 38 -3.63 1.94 5.72
CA ILE A 38 -4.06 1.97 4.32
C ILE A 38 -3.78 3.36 3.75
N VAL A 39 -2.97 3.42 2.69
CA VAL A 39 -2.73 4.63 1.91
C VAL A 39 -3.51 4.53 0.60
N THR A 40 -4.39 5.49 0.34
CA THR A 40 -5.20 5.56 -0.89
C THR A 40 -5.46 7.03 -1.26
N ASN A 41 -6.15 7.27 -2.37
CA ASN A 41 -6.71 8.58 -2.72
C ASN A 41 -8.25 8.60 -2.58
N PRO A 42 -8.92 9.78 -2.58
CA PRO A 42 -10.37 9.88 -2.52
C PRO A 42 -11.11 9.10 -3.62
N THR A 43 -10.57 9.10 -4.84
CA THR A 43 -11.17 8.46 -6.01
C THR A 43 -11.29 6.94 -5.87
N VAL A 44 -10.25 6.29 -5.33
CA VAL A 44 -10.21 4.84 -5.08
C VAL A 44 -10.92 4.50 -3.77
N ALA A 45 -10.84 5.39 -2.77
CA ALA A 45 -11.40 5.15 -1.45
C ALA A 45 -12.91 4.88 -1.50
N GLN A 46 -13.66 5.69 -2.25
CA GLN A 46 -15.12 5.56 -2.38
C GLN A 46 -15.58 4.19 -2.91
N PHE A 47 -14.72 3.44 -3.59
CA PHE A 47 -15.06 2.13 -4.17
C PHE A 47 -14.55 0.95 -3.35
N TYR A 48 -13.37 1.08 -2.73
CA TYR A 48 -12.64 -0.09 -2.22
C TYR A 48 -12.19 0.04 -0.76
N LEU A 49 -12.10 1.25 -0.19
CA LEU A 49 -11.51 1.43 1.14
C LEU A 49 -12.30 0.67 2.21
N ASP A 50 -13.62 0.87 2.27
CA ASP A 50 -14.48 0.23 3.27
C ASP A 50 -14.47 -1.30 3.14
N THR A 51 -14.37 -1.82 1.91
CA THR A 51 -14.26 -3.26 1.67
C THR A 51 -12.97 -3.83 2.26
N VAL A 52 -11.85 -3.13 2.08
CA VAL A 52 -10.55 -3.55 2.60
C VAL A 52 -10.51 -3.40 4.13
N ILE A 53 -10.98 -2.27 4.68
CA ILE A 53 -11.08 -2.07 6.14
C ILE A 53 -11.87 -3.22 6.77
N TYR A 54 -13.07 -3.51 6.26
CA TYR A 54 -13.92 -4.58 6.78
C TYR A 54 -13.22 -5.95 6.77
N ALA A 55 -12.55 -6.31 5.68
CA ALA A 55 -11.84 -7.60 5.59
C ALA A 55 -10.68 -7.71 6.60
N LEU A 56 -9.94 -6.62 6.82
CA LEU A 56 -8.82 -6.57 7.76
C LEU A 56 -9.30 -6.57 9.23
N GLU A 57 -10.34 -5.80 9.54
CA GLU A 57 -10.95 -5.76 10.88
C GLU A 57 -11.60 -7.10 11.25
N LYS A 58 -12.25 -7.76 10.29
CA LYS A 58 -12.77 -9.13 10.45
C LYS A 58 -11.67 -10.14 10.78
N ARG A 59 -10.45 -9.92 10.29
CA ARG A 59 -9.25 -10.68 10.66
C ARG A 59 -8.65 -10.28 12.02
N GLY A 60 -9.22 -9.25 12.65
CA GLY A 60 -8.86 -8.74 13.97
C GLY A 60 -7.65 -7.80 13.96
N CYS A 61 -7.39 -7.12 12.84
CA CYS A 61 -6.36 -6.08 12.76
C CYS A 61 -6.87 -4.74 13.27
N VAL A 62 -5.95 -3.84 13.64
CA VAL A 62 -6.23 -2.44 13.92
C VAL A 62 -5.91 -1.64 12.67
N VAL A 63 -6.90 -0.98 12.09
CA VAL A 63 -6.80 -0.38 10.76
C VAL A 63 -6.94 1.13 10.85
N ASP A 64 -5.90 1.84 10.42
CA ASP A 64 -5.90 3.27 10.18
C ASP A 64 -5.78 3.53 8.67
N HIS A 65 -6.20 4.70 8.21
CA HIS A 65 -6.06 5.08 6.80
C HIS A 65 -5.69 6.55 6.64
N VAL A 66 -5.06 6.85 5.50
CA VAL A 66 -4.74 8.22 5.08
C VAL A 66 -5.10 8.42 3.61
N LEU A 67 -5.72 9.56 3.32
CA LEU A 67 -6.08 9.95 1.97
C LEU A 67 -5.05 10.93 1.42
N LEU A 68 -4.40 10.55 0.32
CA LEU A 68 -3.57 11.44 -0.46
C LEU A 68 -4.40 12.10 -1.57
N PRO A 69 -4.16 13.38 -1.91
CA PRO A 69 -4.83 13.99 -3.05
C PRO A 69 -4.54 13.21 -4.35
N ASP A 70 -5.53 13.12 -5.23
CA ASP A 70 -5.43 12.30 -6.44
C ASP A 70 -4.69 13.01 -7.58
N GLY A 71 -3.78 12.30 -8.24
CA GLY A 71 -3.04 12.74 -9.42
C GLY A 71 -1.51 12.77 -9.26
N GLU A 72 -0.82 12.64 -10.39
CA GLU A 72 0.65 12.58 -10.49
C GLU A 72 1.36 13.80 -9.87
N LYS A 73 0.72 14.99 -9.90
CA LYS A 73 1.28 16.21 -9.29
C LYS A 73 1.42 16.14 -7.77
N TYR A 74 0.75 15.18 -7.13
CA TYR A 74 0.84 14.92 -5.70
C TYR A 74 1.80 13.76 -5.37
N LYS A 75 2.50 13.21 -6.37
CA LYS A 75 3.60 12.26 -6.17
C LYS A 75 4.84 13.02 -5.68
N THR A 76 4.80 13.56 -4.47
CA THR A 76 5.83 14.48 -3.93
C THR A 76 6.24 14.10 -2.49
N LEU A 77 7.28 14.77 -1.97
CA LEU A 77 7.74 14.60 -0.59
C LEU A 77 6.71 15.10 0.44
N GLU A 78 5.86 16.05 0.07
CA GLU A 78 4.78 16.54 0.93
C GLU A 78 3.74 15.44 1.17
N SER A 79 3.32 14.74 0.11
CA SER A 79 2.41 13.59 0.24
C SER A 79 3.02 12.44 1.03
N LEU A 80 4.33 12.20 0.86
CA LEU A 80 5.07 11.26 1.69
C LEU A 80 4.98 11.64 3.19
N ASN A 81 5.14 12.93 3.50
CA ASN A 81 5.07 13.44 4.87
C ASN A 81 3.67 13.30 5.48
N LEU A 82 2.60 13.38 4.68
CA LEU A 82 1.24 13.08 5.14
C LEU A 82 1.13 11.64 5.66
N ILE A 83 1.73 10.67 4.96
CA ILE A 83 1.76 9.27 5.41
C ILE A 83 2.52 9.14 6.73
N PHE A 84 3.71 9.76 6.85
CA PHE A 84 4.49 9.70 8.08
C PHE A 84 3.78 10.33 9.26
N THR A 85 3.10 11.46 9.04
CA THR A 85 2.30 12.14 10.07
C THR A 85 1.18 11.22 10.56
N ALA A 86 0.43 10.60 9.64
CA ALA A 86 -0.63 9.66 9.99
C ALA A 86 -0.10 8.44 10.77
N LEU A 87 1.04 7.86 10.33
CA LEU A 87 1.68 6.74 11.03
C LEU A 87 2.11 7.10 12.46
N LEU A 88 2.68 8.30 12.66
CA LEU A 88 3.10 8.75 13.98
C LEU A 88 1.91 9.07 14.89
N GLN A 89 0.85 9.70 14.36
CA GLN A 89 -0.37 9.99 15.10
C GLN A 89 -1.12 8.71 15.51
N GLY A 90 -1.14 7.69 14.65
CA GLY A 90 -1.70 6.37 14.93
C GLY A 90 -0.82 5.48 15.83
N ASN A 91 0.33 5.99 16.30
CA ASN A 91 1.31 5.25 17.10
C ASN A 91 1.78 3.94 16.45
N HIS A 92 2.02 3.96 15.13
CA HIS A 92 2.52 2.79 14.41
C HIS A 92 3.98 2.48 14.76
N GLY A 93 4.26 1.22 15.11
CA GLY A 93 5.61 0.71 15.33
C GLY A 93 6.29 0.20 14.06
N ARG A 94 7.46 -0.45 14.20
CA ARG A 94 8.19 -1.09 13.09
C ARG A 94 7.50 -2.36 12.56
N ASP A 95 6.59 -2.91 13.36
CA ASP A 95 5.77 -4.08 13.05
C ASP A 95 4.53 -3.75 12.21
N THR A 96 4.26 -2.46 11.98
CA THR A 96 3.17 -2.00 11.12
C THR A 96 3.27 -2.54 9.70
N THR A 97 2.12 -2.63 9.04
CA THR A 97 2.05 -2.90 7.61
C THR A 97 1.41 -1.72 6.90
N ILE A 98 2.08 -1.20 5.88
CA ILE A 98 1.50 -0.24 4.95
C ILE A 98 0.82 -1.00 3.81
N ILE A 99 -0.44 -0.67 3.52
CA ILE A 99 -1.16 -1.16 2.36
C ILE A 99 -1.30 -0.01 1.36
N ALA A 100 -0.73 -0.17 0.17
CA ALA A 100 -0.90 0.75 -0.94
C ALA A 100 -2.14 0.34 -1.75
N LEU A 101 -3.28 1.00 -1.55
CA LEU A 101 -4.52 0.75 -2.26
C LEU A 101 -4.71 1.80 -3.35
N GLY A 102 -4.36 1.48 -4.59
CA GLY A 102 -4.46 2.45 -5.68
C GLY A 102 -3.69 2.10 -6.95
N GLY A 103 -3.58 3.08 -7.85
CA GLY A 103 -2.74 2.98 -9.05
C GLY A 103 -1.24 3.14 -8.74
N GLY A 104 -0.43 3.29 -9.79
CA GLY A 104 1.04 3.40 -9.68
C GLY A 104 1.50 4.57 -8.80
N VAL A 105 0.80 5.71 -8.83
CA VAL A 105 1.11 6.87 -7.97
C VAL A 105 1.06 6.51 -6.48
N ILE A 106 -0.05 5.90 -6.03
CA ILE A 106 -0.19 5.46 -4.64
C ILE A 106 0.84 4.38 -4.32
N GLY A 107 1.02 3.42 -5.24
CA GLY A 107 2.00 2.34 -5.09
C GLY A 107 3.42 2.85 -4.85
N ASP A 108 3.85 3.86 -5.61
CA ASP A 108 5.18 4.46 -5.49
C ASP A 108 5.35 5.25 -4.20
N VAL A 109 4.42 6.17 -3.89
CA VAL A 109 4.52 7.04 -2.70
C VAL A 109 4.44 6.21 -1.43
N ALA A 110 3.47 5.29 -1.34
CA ALA A 110 3.31 4.42 -0.17
C ALA A 110 4.46 3.39 -0.06
N GLY A 111 4.97 2.90 -1.19
CA GLY A 111 6.15 2.04 -1.20
C GLY A 111 7.39 2.76 -0.68
N PHE A 112 7.61 4.00 -1.10
CA PHE A 112 8.73 4.81 -0.61
C PHE A 112 8.58 5.17 0.87
N ALA A 113 7.34 5.41 1.31
CA ALA A 113 7.00 5.56 2.74
C ALA A 113 7.36 4.31 3.53
N ALA A 114 6.99 3.12 3.05
CA ALA A 114 7.27 1.86 3.71
C ALA A 114 8.77 1.57 3.80
N ALA A 115 9.55 1.91 2.76
CA ALA A 115 11.00 1.76 2.77
C ALA A 115 11.70 2.70 3.77
N SER A 116 11.13 3.89 3.99
CA SER A 116 11.77 4.96 4.77
C SER A 116 11.31 5.01 6.23
N TYR A 117 10.04 4.69 6.50
CA TYR A 117 9.47 4.76 7.85
C TYR A 117 10.18 3.79 8.79
N GLN A 118 10.77 4.33 9.87
CA GLN A 118 11.61 3.60 10.81
C GLN A 118 12.68 2.69 10.15
N ARG A 119 13.20 3.11 8.99
CA ARG A 119 14.18 2.39 8.14
C ARG A 119 13.66 1.09 7.50
N GLY A 120 12.35 0.96 7.36
CA GLY A 120 11.72 -0.14 6.64
C GLY A 120 10.63 -0.82 7.47
N VAL A 121 9.44 -0.91 6.88
CA VAL A 121 8.29 -1.66 7.42
C VAL A 121 7.65 -2.52 6.33
N ARG A 122 6.72 -3.41 6.72
CA ARG A 122 6.04 -4.29 5.76
C ARG A 122 5.19 -3.48 4.77
N LEU A 123 5.17 -3.90 3.51
CA LEU A 123 4.38 -3.31 2.44
C LEU A 123 3.53 -4.39 1.76
N ILE A 124 2.26 -4.07 1.52
CA ILE A 124 1.37 -4.83 0.63
C ILE A 124 0.89 -3.89 -0.47
N GLN A 125 1.02 -4.32 -1.72
CA GLN A 125 0.51 -3.60 -2.89
C GLN A 125 -0.86 -4.15 -3.29
N ILE A 126 -1.86 -3.28 -3.45
CA ILE A 126 -3.19 -3.58 -4.00
C ILE A 126 -3.41 -2.69 -5.22
N PRO A 127 -2.84 -3.06 -6.39
CA PRO A 127 -2.90 -2.24 -7.59
C PRO A 127 -4.30 -2.21 -8.21
N THR A 128 -4.87 -1.02 -8.38
CA THR A 128 -6.24 -0.82 -8.89
C THR A 128 -6.33 -0.35 -10.35
N THR A 129 -5.20 -0.15 -11.02
CA THR A 129 -5.16 0.11 -12.47
C THR A 129 -4.49 -1.05 -13.19
N LEU A 130 -4.90 -1.33 -14.43
CA LEU A 130 -4.28 -2.40 -15.22
C LEU A 130 -2.77 -2.16 -15.39
N LEU A 131 -2.36 -0.91 -15.60
CA LEU A 131 -0.94 -0.55 -15.69
C LEU A 131 -0.18 -0.90 -14.41
N SER A 132 -0.69 -0.56 -13.22
CA SER A 132 0.00 -0.89 -11.98
C SER A 132 -0.04 -2.39 -11.65
N GLN A 133 -1.04 -3.12 -12.13
CA GLN A 133 -1.12 -4.57 -12.00
C GLN A 133 -0.02 -5.30 -12.78
N VAL A 134 0.40 -4.77 -13.93
CA VAL A 134 1.38 -5.43 -14.82
C VAL A 134 2.79 -4.84 -14.75
N ASP A 135 2.94 -3.58 -14.34
CA ASP A 135 4.24 -2.87 -14.33
C ASP A 135 4.73 -2.60 -12.90
N SER A 136 3.88 -2.05 -12.04
CA SER A 136 4.27 -1.71 -10.65
C SER A 136 4.35 -2.92 -9.70
N SER A 137 3.82 -4.08 -10.09
CA SER A 137 3.79 -5.29 -9.26
C SER A 137 5.13 -6.04 -9.20
N VAL A 138 6.06 -5.73 -10.12
CA VAL A 138 7.35 -6.43 -10.26
C VAL A 138 8.50 -5.42 -10.32
N GLY A 139 9.50 -5.59 -9.45
CA GLY A 139 10.76 -4.83 -9.50
C GLY A 139 11.02 -3.90 -8.32
N GLY A 140 10.05 -3.67 -7.44
CA GLY A 140 10.25 -2.99 -6.15
C GLY A 140 10.71 -1.54 -6.24
N LYS A 141 10.57 -0.89 -7.41
CA LYS A 141 10.85 0.54 -7.57
C LYS A 141 9.76 1.34 -6.87
N THR A 142 10.18 2.35 -6.13
CA THR A 142 9.30 3.26 -5.39
C THR A 142 9.94 4.63 -5.42
N ALA A 143 9.17 5.68 -5.68
CA ALA A 143 9.75 7.01 -5.80
C ALA A 143 8.73 8.14 -5.60
N VAL A 144 9.25 9.35 -5.45
CA VAL A 144 8.49 10.60 -5.49
C VAL A 144 9.18 11.57 -6.45
N ASN A 145 8.40 12.44 -7.08
CA ASN A 145 8.92 13.47 -7.97
C ASN A 145 9.50 14.62 -7.15
N HIS A 146 10.55 15.23 -7.70
CA HIS A 146 11.05 16.54 -7.27
C HIS A 146 10.67 17.58 -8.32
N GLU A 147 10.55 18.87 -7.96
CA GLU A 147 10.18 19.93 -8.90
C GLU A 147 11.09 19.99 -10.14
N LEU A 148 12.37 19.63 -9.96
CA LEU A 148 13.40 19.64 -11.01
C LEU A 148 13.52 18.33 -11.78
N GLY A 149 12.76 17.29 -11.45
CA GLY A 149 12.87 16.01 -12.13
C GLY A 149 11.98 14.91 -11.58
N LYS A 150 11.49 14.06 -12.49
CA LYS A 150 10.87 12.79 -12.12
C LYS A 150 11.97 11.80 -11.75
N ILE A 151 11.86 11.21 -10.57
CA ILE A 151 12.81 10.26 -9.99
C ILE A 151 12.04 8.98 -9.68
#